data_AF-A0AAD4D4T5-F1
#
_entry.id   AF-A0AAD4D4T5-F1
#
_cell.length_a   1.000
_cell.length_b   1.000
_cell.length_c   1.000
_cell.angle_alpha   90.00
_cell.angle_beta   90.00
_cell.angle_gamma   90.00
#
_symmetry.space_group_name_H-M   'P 1'
#
loop_
_entity.id
_entity.type
_entity.pdbx_description
1 polymer ?
#
loop_
_entity_poly.entity_id
_entity_poly.type
_entity_poly.pdbx_seq_one_letter_code
_entity_poly.pdbx_strand_id
1 'polypeptide(L)'
;MSTQTKPKKDAKAFAADFLMGGVSAAVSKTAAAPIERIKLLLQNQDEMLKTGRLSHPYKGITDCFKRVIADEGIKPLWRGNTAN
;
A
#
# COMPACT_ATOMS: atom_id res chain seq x y z
N MET A 1 38.07 34.87 -7.49
CA MET A 1 38.15 33.49 -8.03
C MET A 1 37.68 32.56 -6.93
N SER A 2 36.37 32.33 -6.85
CA SER A 2 35.76 31.55 -5.76
C SER A 2 35.67 30.10 -6.19
N THR A 3 36.65 29.30 -5.76
CA THR A 3 36.72 27.85 -6.02
C THR A 3 35.55 27.15 -5.31
N GLN A 4 34.49 26.84 -6.05
CA GLN A 4 33.46 25.91 -5.59
C GLN A 4 34.10 24.53 -5.38
N THR A 5 34.15 24.09 -4.14
CA THR A 5 34.60 22.74 -3.78
C THR A 5 33.44 21.79 -4.04
N LYS A 6 33.55 20.92 -5.06
CA LYS A 6 32.54 19.89 -5.36
C LYS A 6 32.33 19.04 -4.11
N PRO A 7 31.08 18.80 -3.65
CA PRO A 7 30.85 18.00 -2.46
C PRO A 7 31.37 16.57 -2.72
N LYS A 8 32.26 16.09 -1.85
CA LYS A 8 32.67 14.68 -1.85
C LYS A 8 31.40 13.84 -1.62
N LYS A 9 31.16 12.84 -2.47
CA LYS A 9 30.12 11.82 -2.23
C LYS A 9 30.50 11.08 -0.95
N ASP A 10 29.92 11.49 0.17
CA ASP A 10 30.04 10.79 1.43
C ASP A 10 29.12 9.56 1.36
N ALA A 11 29.73 8.38 1.18
CA ALA A 11 28.99 7.12 1.07
C ALA A 11 28.11 6.85 2.30
N LYS A 12 28.48 7.39 3.47
CA LYS A 12 27.65 7.29 4.68
C LYS A 12 26.40 8.16 4.58
N ALA A 13 26.53 9.37 4.04
CA ALA A 13 25.38 10.24 3.80
C ALA A 13 24.42 9.63 2.78
N PHE A 14 24.94 9.08 1.67
CA PHE A 14 24.12 8.36 0.69
C PHE A 14 23.41 7.15 1.29
N ALA A 15 24.10 6.33 2.09
CA ALA A 15 23.48 5.19 2.76
C ALA A 15 22.37 5.62 3.74
N ALA A 16 22.58 6.71 4.48
CA ALA A 16 21.57 7.28 5.35
C ALA A 16 20.35 7.77 4.58
N ASP A 17 20.54 8.52 3.49
CA ASP A 17 19.45 9.01 2.62
C ASP A 17 18.69 7.85 1.97
N PHE A 18 19.39 6.79 1.55
CA PHE A 18 18.79 5.59 1.00
C PHE A 18 17.93 4.86 2.02
N LEU A 19 18.41 4.68 3.25
CA LEU A 19 17.65 4.06 4.34
C LEU A 19 16.43 4.91 4.73
N MET A 20 16.59 6.22 4.85
CA MET A 20 15.48 7.14 5.12
C MET A 20 14.43 7.10 4.01
N GLY A 21 14.87 7.08 2.74
CA GLY A 21 14.00 6.90 1.59
C GLY A 21 13.25 5.56 1.61
N GLY A 22 13.95 4.47 1.94
CA GLY A 22 13.37 3.13 2.07
C GLY A 22 12.31 3.04 3.17
N VAL A 23 12.58 3.61 4.35
CA VAL A 23 11.62 3.65 5.47
C VAL A 23 10.41 4.51 5.10
N SER A 24 10.64 5.68 4.49
CA SER A 24 9.55 6.56 4.03
C SER A 24 8.63 5.86 3.02
N ALA A 25 9.22 5.12 2.07
CA ALA A 25 8.48 4.34 1.10
C ALA A 25 7.67 3.21 1.76
N ALA A 26 8.24 2.50 2.73
CA ALA A 26 7.56 1.43 3.46
C ALA A 26 6.35 1.95 4.26
N VAL A 27 6.51 3.09 4.95
CA VAL A 27 5.42 3.74 5.69
C VAL A 27 4.32 4.21 4.74
N SER A 28 4.71 4.86 3.63
CA SER A 28 3.76 5.36 2.63
C SER A 28 2.94 4.22 2.03
N LYS A 29 3.58 3.11 1.67
CA LYS A 29 2.90 1.92 1.13
C LYS A 29 1.97 1.28 2.14
N THR A 30 2.39 1.20 3.40
CA THR A 30 1.56 0.69 4.49
C THR A 30 0.33 1.56 4.71
N ALA A 31 0.44 2.89 4.58
CA ALA A 31 -0.71 3.78 4.66
C ALA A 31 -1.66 3.66 3.45
N ALA A 32 -1.12 3.40 2.25
CA ALA A 32 -1.89 3.24 1.02
C ALA A 32 -2.55 1.86 0.85
N ALA A 33 -1.99 0.81 1.48
CA ALA A 33 -2.41 -0.57 1.32
C ALA A 33 -3.92 -0.82 1.52
N PRO A 34 -4.61 -0.23 2.52
CA PRO A 34 -6.05 -0.42 2.66
C PRO A 34 -6.85 0.06 1.46
N ILE A 35 -6.50 1.20 0.87
CA ILE A 35 -7.22 1.79 -0.27
C ILE A 35 -6.97 0.97 -1.53
N GLU A 36 -5.73 0.56 -1.77
CA GLU A 36 -5.37 -0.31 -2.89
C GLU A 36 -6.11 -1.66 -2.80
N ARG A 37 -6.18 -2.23 -1.59
CA ARG A 37 -6.90 -3.48 -1.34
C ARG A 37 -8.39 -3.34 -1.66
N ILE A 38 -9.05 -2.27 -1.20
CA ILE A 38 -10.47 -2.03 -1.49
C ILE A 38 -10.69 -1.86 -2.99
N LYS A 39 -9.81 -1.11 -3.69
CA LYS A 39 -9.91 -0.95 -5.15
C LYS A 39 -9.85 -2.30 -5.86
N LEU A 40 -8.91 -3.17 -5.49
CA LEU A 40 -8.79 -4.51 -6.07
C LEU A 40 -10.04 -5.37 -5.80
N LEU A 41 -10.60 -5.31 -4.59
CA LEU A 41 -11.83 -6.03 -4.25
C LEU A 41 -13.05 -5.54 -5.05
N LEU A 42 -13.16 -4.23 -5.28
CA LEU A 42 -14.20 -3.66 -6.14
C LEU A 42 -14.02 -4.04 -7.60
N GLN A 43 -12.79 -4.01 -8.12
CA GLN A 43 -12.48 -4.39 -9.50
C GLN A 43 -12.74 -5.88 -9.75
N ASN A 44 -12.41 -6.73 -8.79
CA ASN A 44 -12.54 -8.18 -8.92
C ASN A 44 -13.89 -8.70 -8.42
N GLN A 45 -14.85 -7.82 -8.05
CA GLN A 45 -16.11 -8.25 -7.45
C GLN A 45 -16.93 -9.16 -8.36
N ASP A 46 -16.88 -8.96 -9.68
CA ASP A 46 -17.59 -9.79 -10.66
C ASP A 46 -17.04 -11.22 -10.67
N GLU A 47 -15.73 -11.37 -10.51
CA GLU A 47 -15.07 -12.67 -10.41
C GLU A 47 -15.38 -13.35 -9.07
N MET A 48 -15.43 -12.58 -7.99
CA MET A 48 -15.81 -13.07 -6.66
C MET A 48 -17.28 -13.52 -6.61
N LEU A 49 -18.18 -12.84 -7.34
CA LEU A 49 -19.58 -13.24 -7.49
C LEU A 49 -19.70 -14.56 -8.28
N LYS A 50 -18.98 -14.67 -9.41
CA LYS A 50 -18.96 -15.90 -10.23
C LYS A 50 -18.44 -17.13 -9.50
N THR A 51 -17.44 -16.94 -8.62
CA THR A 51 -16.84 -18.03 -7.82
C THR A 51 -17.57 -18.30 -6.50
N GLY A 52 -18.64 -17.55 -6.19
CA GLY A 52 -19.40 -17.69 -4.95
C GLY A 52 -18.68 -17.18 -3.69
N ARG A 53 -17.53 -16.50 -3.83
CA ARG A 53 -16.81 -15.86 -2.71
C ARG A 53 -17.46 -14.56 -2.25
N LEU A 54 -18.30 -13.96 -3.10
CA LEU A 54 -19.13 -12.81 -2.76
C LEU A 54 -20.58 -13.15 -3.06
N SER A 55 -21.48 -12.81 -2.14
CA SER A 55 -22.92 -13.11 -2.29
C SER A 55 -23.69 -11.99 -2.98
N HIS A 56 -23.25 -10.75 -2.81
CA HIS A 56 -23.90 -9.56 -3.37
C HIS A 56 -22.82 -8.52 -3.72
N PRO A 57 -22.94 -7.78 -4.85
CA PRO A 57 -21.97 -6.77 -5.25
C PRO A 57 -21.78 -5.70 -4.16
N TYR A 58 -20.59 -5.10 -4.12
CA TYR A 58 -20.32 -4.00 -3.20
C TYR A 58 -21.06 -2.74 -3.66
N LYS A 59 -21.70 -2.04 -2.72
CA LYS A 59 -22.44 -0.79 -3.04
C LYS A 59 -21.52 0.42 -3.25
N GLY A 60 -20.24 0.27 -2.93
CA GLY A 60 -19.21 1.31 -3.05
C GLY A 60 -17.98 1.00 -2.22
N ILE A 61 -17.03 1.94 -2.20
CA ILE A 61 -15.75 1.82 -1.48
C ILE A 61 -15.97 1.66 0.02
N THR A 62 -16.86 2.47 0.60
CA THR A 62 -17.16 2.46 2.05
C THR A 62 -17.88 1.20 2.48
N ASP A 63 -18.78 0.66 1.65
CA ASP A 63 -19.47 -0.61 1.88
C ASP A 63 -18.47 -1.78 1.88
N CYS A 64 -17.61 -1.84 0.86
CA CYS A 64 -16.56 -2.86 0.80
C CYS A 64 -15.62 -2.78 2.00
N PHE A 65 -15.14 -1.58 2.36
CA PHE A 65 -14.27 -1.40 3.53
C PHE A 65 -14.91 -1.89 4.83
N LYS A 66 -16.17 -1.50 5.09
CA LYS A 66 -16.90 -1.91 6.29
C LYS A 66 -17.09 -3.42 6.33
N ARG A 67 -17.47 -4.04 5.21
CA ARG A 67 -17.69 -5.50 5.13
C ARG A 67 -16.39 -6.26 5.32
N VAL A 68 -15.29 -5.85 4.69
CA VAL A 68 -13.97 -6.47 4.90
C VAL A 68 -13.55 -6.40 6.36
N ILE A 69 -13.73 -5.26 7.03
CA ILE A 69 -13.42 -5.11 8.45
C ILE A 69 -14.34 -5.97 9.32
N ALA A 70 -15.62 -6.05 9.01
CA ALA A 70 -16.59 -6.83 9.78
C ALA A 70 -16.39 -8.34 9.61
N ASP A 71 -16.08 -8.80 8.40
CA ASP A 71 -16.02 -10.22 8.04
C ASP A 71 -14.63 -10.83 8.31
N GLU A 72 -13.55 -10.11 7.98
CA GLU A 72 -12.17 -10.62 8.08
C GLU A 72 -11.31 -9.87 9.13
N GLY A 73 -11.77 -8.71 9.60
CA GLY A 73 -11.04 -7.83 10.52
C GLY A 73 -10.20 -6.75 9.82
N ILE A 74 -9.41 -6.02 10.61
CA ILE A 74 -8.57 -4.91 10.12
C ILE A 74 -7.28 -5.41 9.44
N LYS A 75 -6.66 -6.48 9.95
CA LYS A 75 -5.38 -7.02 9.43
C LYS A 75 -5.39 -7.40 7.93
N PRO A 76 -6.47 -8.00 7.37
CA PRO A 76 -6.56 -8.34 5.94
C PRO A 76 -6.43 -7.17 4.97
N LEU A 77 -6.63 -5.93 5.41
CA LEU A 77 -6.42 -4.74 4.58
C LEU A 77 -4.96 -4.60 4.11
N TRP A 78 -4.02 -5.18 4.86
CA TRP A 78 -2.59 -5.24 4.51
C TRP A 78 -2.19 -6.58 3.89
N ARG A 79 -3.15 -7.45 3.55
CA ARG A 79 -2.85 -8.75 2.94
C ARG A 79 -2.31 -8.52 1.53
N GLY A 80 -1.02 -8.80 1.34
CA GLY A 80 -0.26 -8.51 0.11
C GLY A 80 0.69 -7.31 0.21
N ASN A 81 0.64 -6.49 1.27
CA ASN A 81 1.46 -5.29 1.44
C ASN A 81 2.97 -5.56 1.60
N THR A 82 3.37 -6.76 2.03
CA THR A 82 4.78 -7.15 2.17
C THR A 82 5.38 -7.74 0.90
N ALA A 83 4.56 -8.07 -0.10
CA ALA A 83 4.99 -8.74 -1.33
C ALA A 83 4.78 -7.89 -2.59
N ASN A 84 3.76 -7.01 -2.57
CA ASN A 84 3.56 -6.01 -3.62
C ASN A 84 4.45 -4.80 -3.38
#